data_AF-R5CPS3-F1
#
_entry.id   AF-R5CPS3-F1
#
_cell.length_a   1.000
_cell.length_b   1.000
_cell.length_c   1.000
_cell.angle_alpha   90.00
_cell.angle_beta   90.00
_cell.angle_gamma   90.00
#
_symmetry.space_group_name_H-M   'P 1'
#
loop_
_entity.id
_entity.type
_entity.pdbx_description
1 polymer ?
#
loop_
_entity_poly.entity_id
_entity_poly.type
_entity_poly.pdbx_seq_one_letter_code
_entity_poly.pdbx_strand_id
1 'polypeptide(L)'
;MDQNRRKKQVVLGTVWTVAIILAAALLLHNNVLEDPDTARLKKISGCLLLGAGVFLFTLFQDRVMALPVELYQNRRLIWRLSRNDFKKRYAGSYLGTIWAMVPPIVTVAMYWVVFDRIFGSGPQVTYTGGEVPYVLFLTAGLVPWFFFSDAVMGGMTSLMEYNYLVKKVVFKVSILPIIKVTAAMFVHIGFSVVLVLIAAFYGYTPTVYTLQLFYYTFCEYVFILGLSYATCAIVLFFRDLQNLVSIIMQVGMWATPILWNINTLREKYKPFIKLNPMTYIVEGYRSAVYEQQWFWEHFYSSTYFWIVTALLFVVSALIFKKLKPMFADVM
;
A
#
# COMPACT_ATOMS: atom_id res chain seq x y z
N MET A 1 -0.92 -9.09 -36.24
CA MET A 1 -0.94 -10.17 -35.22
C MET A 1 0.45 -10.53 -34.71
N ASP A 2 1.47 -10.56 -35.56
CA ASP A 2 2.79 -11.10 -35.21
C ASP A 2 3.62 -10.23 -34.22
N GLN A 3 3.55 -8.91 -34.36
CA GLN A 3 4.28 -7.98 -33.48
C GLN A 3 3.80 -7.98 -32.02
N ASN A 4 2.49 -8.18 -31.79
CA ASN A 4 1.94 -8.27 -30.43
C ASN A 4 2.30 -9.60 -29.74
N ARG A 5 2.33 -10.70 -30.51
CA ARG A 5 2.76 -12.00 -30.02
C ARG A 5 4.25 -12.00 -29.66
N ARG A 6 5.09 -11.37 -30.49
CA ARG A 6 6.52 -11.19 -30.23
C ARG A 6 6.80 -10.33 -28.99
N LYS A 7 6.10 -9.19 -28.83
CA LYS A 7 6.21 -8.37 -27.60
C LYS A 7 5.79 -9.14 -26.35
N LYS A 8 4.72 -9.92 -26.43
CA LYS A 8 4.24 -10.79 -25.34
C LYS A 8 5.29 -11.84 -24.95
N GLN A 9 5.90 -12.50 -25.92
CA GLN A 9 6.97 -13.47 -25.69
C GLN A 9 8.23 -12.83 -25.10
N VAL A 10 8.61 -11.62 -25.54
CA VAL A 10 9.75 -10.89 -24.97
C VAL A 10 9.48 -10.52 -23.51
N VAL A 11 8.30 -10.00 -23.18
CA VAL A 11 7.92 -9.69 -21.79
C VAL A 11 7.95 -10.96 -20.94
N LEU A 12 7.34 -12.05 -21.41
CA LEU A 12 7.34 -13.32 -20.68
C LEU A 12 8.75 -13.84 -20.45
N GLY A 13 9.60 -13.81 -21.48
CA GLY A 13 10.99 -14.20 -21.41
C GLY A 13 11.77 -13.35 -20.41
N THR A 14 11.57 -12.03 -20.41
CA THR A 14 12.22 -11.11 -19.46
C THR A 14 11.81 -11.43 -18.02
N VAL A 15 10.51 -11.65 -17.77
CA VAL A 15 9.99 -12.00 -16.45
C VAL A 15 10.56 -13.33 -15.95
N TRP A 16 10.60 -14.36 -16.80
CA TRP A 16 11.23 -15.65 -16.46
C TRP A 16 12.73 -15.50 -16.19
N THR A 17 13.44 -14.71 -16.99
CA THR A 17 14.89 -14.49 -16.82
C THR A 17 15.18 -13.79 -15.50
N VAL A 18 14.43 -12.73 -15.18
CA VAL A 18 14.55 -12.01 -13.90
C VAL A 18 14.20 -12.91 -12.72
N ALA A 19 13.15 -13.73 -12.84
CA ALA A 19 12.77 -14.66 -11.78
C ALA A 19 13.83 -15.74 -11.54
N ILE A 20 14.46 -16.25 -12.60
CA ILE A 20 15.57 -17.21 -12.49
C ILE A 20 16.78 -16.55 -11.82
N ILE A 21 17.13 -15.32 -12.21
CA ILE A 21 18.23 -14.56 -11.58
C ILE A 21 17.93 -14.32 -10.09
N LEU A 22 16.70 -13.94 -9.75
CA LEU A 22 16.28 -13.73 -8.36
C LEU A 22 16.29 -15.03 -7.55
N ALA A 23 15.82 -16.14 -8.14
CA ALA A 23 15.88 -17.45 -7.51
C ALA A 23 17.34 -17.89 -7.27
N ALA A 24 18.23 -17.66 -8.24
CA ALA A 24 19.66 -17.92 -8.09
C ALA A 24 20.28 -17.04 -6.99
N ALA A 25 19.96 -15.74 -6.96
CA ALA A 25 20.42 -14.83 -5.93
C ALA A 25 19.93 -15.25 -4.52
N LEU A 26 18.68 -15.69 -4.39
CA LEU A 26 18.11 -16.25 -3.15
C LEU A 26 18.85 -17.51 -2.70
N LEU A 27 19.17 -18.42 -3.62
CA LEU A 27 19.90 -19.65 -3.31
C LEU A 27 21.34 -19.36 -2.88
N LEU A 28 21.99 -18.38 -3.52
CA LEU A 28 23.38 -17.98 -3.27
C LEU A 28 23.54 -17.08 -2.02
N HIS A 29 22.51 -16.37 -1.59
CA HIS A 29 22.56 -15.52 -0.40
C HIS A 29 22.65 -16.39 0.86
N ASN A 30 23.74 -16.27 1.62
CA ASN A 30 23.93 -16.94 2.90
C ASN A 30 24.01 -15.90 4.01
N ASN A 31 23.07 -15.98 4.94
CA ASN A 31 23.12 -15.23 6.18
C ASN A 31 23.82 -16.10 7.24
N VAL A 32 25.00 -15.67 7.69
CA VAL A 32 25.85 -16.45 8.63
C VAL A 32 25.22 -16.51 10.03
N LEU A 33 24.31 -15.60 10.36
CA LEU A 33 23.67 -15.47 11.67
C LEU A 33 22.35 -16.26 11.80
N GLU A 34 21.92 -16.94 10.74
CA GLU A 34 20.61 -17.59 10.66
C GLU A 34 20.73 -19.11 10.76
N ASP A 35 19.82 -19.73 11.53
CA ASP A 35 19.76 -21.18 11.69
C ASP A 35 19.70 -21.90 10.32
N PRO A 36 20.58 -22.88 10.04
CA PRO A 36 20.70 -23.49 8.71
C PRO A 36 19.41 -24.09 8.16
N ASP A 37 18.57 -24.66 9.02
CA ASP A 37 17.29 -25.27 8.62
C ASP A 37 16.26 -24.21 8.28
N THR A 38 16.18 -23.15 9.09
CA THR A 38 15.31 -22.00 8.85
C THR A 38 15.70 -21.26 7.56
N ALA A 39 17.00 -21.09 7.31
CA ALA A 39 17.52 -20.48 6.08
C ALA A 39 17.20 -21.32 4.83
N ARG A 40 17.35 -22.65 4.90
CA ARG A 40 16.96 -23.57 3.80
C ARG A 40 15.46 -23.52 3.51
N LEU A 41 14.61 -23.50 4.54
CA LEU A 41 13.17 -23.37 4.41
C LEU A 41 12.76 -22.04 3.74
N LYS A 42 13.38 -20.92 4.13
CA LYS A 42 13.16 -19.61 3.47
C LYS A 42 13.55 -19.65 1.99
N LYS A 43 14.69 -20.27 1.65
CA LYS A 43 15.14 -20.42 0.26
C LYS A 43 14.18 -21.25 -0.58
N ILE A 44 13.78 -22.43 -0.11
CA ILE A 44 12.88 -23.34 -0.83
C ILE A 44 11.51 -22.69 -1.03
N SER A 45 10.94 -22.11 0.04
CA SER A 45 9.65 -21.42 -0.04
C SER A 45 9.70 -20.22 -0.97
N GLY A 46 10.79 -19.44 -0.98
CA GLY A 46 11.00 -18.35 -1.92
C GLY A 46 11.10 -18.77 -3.38
N CYS A 47 11.82 -19.85 -3.68
CA CYS A 47 11.87 -20.39 -5.04
C CYS A 47 10.49 -20.90 -5.51
N LEU A 48 9.75 -21.60 -4.65
CA LEU A 48 8.39 -22.06 -4.96
C LEU A 48 7.42 -20.89 -5.20
N LEU A 49 7.53 -19.84 -4.40
CA LEU A 49 6.67 -18.66 -4.50
C LEU A 49 7.00 -17.81 -5.72
N LEU A 50 8.28 -17.65 -6.05
CA LEU A 50 8.69 -17.04 -7.32
C LEU A 50 8.16 -17.86 -8.50
N GLY A 51 8.29 -19.19 -8.46
CA GLY A 51 7.76 -20.07 -9.51
C GLY A 51 6.24 -19.96 -9.67
N ALA A 52 5.49 -20.02 -8.56
CA ALA A 52 4.04 -19.88 -8.57
C ALA A 52 3.59 -18.49 -9.03
N GLY A 53 4.28 -17.42 -8.60
CA GLY A 53 4.00 -16.05 -9.01
C GLY A 53 4.22 -15.83 -10.51
N VAL A 54 5.33 -16.33 -11.05
CA VAL A 54 5.61 -16.28 -12.50
C VAL A 54 4.59 -17.12 -13.26
N PHE A 55 4.22 -18.31 -12.78
CA PHE A 55 3.20 -19.14 -13.40
C PHE A 55 1.84 -18.42 -13.46
N LEU A 56 1.38 -17.86 -12.34
CA LEU A 56 0.16 -17.05 -12.30
C LEU A 56 0.24 -15.84 -13.25
N PHE A 57 1.38 -15.14 -13.28
CA PHE A 57 1.59 -14.05 -14.22
C PHE A 57 1.44 -14.51 -15.68
N THR A 58 1.99 -15.68 -16.04
CA THR A 58 1.85 -16.20 -17.41
C THR A 58 0.40 -16.54 -17.77
N LEU A 59 -0.40 -17.01 -16.81
CA LEU A 59 -1.83 -17.28 -17.00
C LEU A 59 -2.67 -16.00 -17.15
N PHE A 60 -2.33 -14.95 -16.41
CA PHE A 60 -3.14 -13.71 -16.36
C PHE A 60 -2.54 -12.52 -17.11
N GLN A 61 -1.42 -12.70 -17.81
CA GLN A 61 -0.66 -11.64 -18.48
C GLN A 61 -1.48 -10.68 -19.36
N ASP A 62 -2.48 -11.18 -20.10
CA ASP A 62 -3.26 -10.32 -21.01
C ASP A 62 -4.15 -9.34 -20.24
N ARG A 63 -4.57 -9.71 -19.02
CA ARG A 63 -5.35 -8.85 -18.12
C ARG A 63 -4.44 -7.95 -17.30
N VAL A 64 -3.32 -8.49 -16.83
CA VAL A 64 -2.35 -7.76 -15.99
C VAL A 64 -1.61 -6.70 -16.79
N MET A 65 -1.18 -6.98 -18.03
CA MET A 65 -0.41 -6.03 -18.86
C MET A 65 -1.26 -4.92 -19.49
N ALA A 66 -2.58 -5.09 -19.57
CA ALA A 66 -3.47 -4.05 -20.07
C ALA A 66 -3.39 -2.79 -19.19
N LEU A 67 -3.38 -2.96 -17.87
CA LEU A 67 -3.39 -1.84 -16.91
C LEU A 67 -2.10 -0.97 -16.97
N PRO A 68 -0.86 -1.53 -16.89
CA PRO A 68 0.37 -0.76 -17.03
C PRO A 68 0.51 -0.04 -18.37
N VAL A 69 0.05 -0.67 -19.46
CA VAL A 69 0.08 -0.04 -20.79
C VAL A 69 -0.90 1.14 -20.84
N GLU A 70 -2.11 0.98 -20.30
CA GLU A 70 -3.08 2.06 -20.18
C GLU A 70 -2.58 3.20 -19.29
N LEU A 71 -1.96 2.88 -18.15
CA LEU A 71 -1.29 3.82 -17.25
C LEU A 71 -0.22 4.64 -18.00
N TYR A 72 0.68 3.97 -18.72
CA TYR A 72 1.76 4.65 -19.42
C TYR A 72 1.24 5.56 -20.55
N GLN A 73 0.25 5.10 -21.32
CA GLN A 73 -0.38 5.91 -22.37
C GLN A 73 -1.08 7.15 -21.80
N ASN A 74 -1.73 7.03 -20.64
CA ASN A 74 -2.52 8.09 -20.02
C ASN A 74 -1.80 8.85 -18.91
N ARG A 75 -0.50 8.62 -18.68
CA ARG A 75 0.26 9.19 -17.54
C ARG A 75 0.14 10.71 -17.39
N ARG A 76 0.14 11.46 -18.51
CA ARG A 76 -0.03 12.92 -18.50
C ARG A 76 -1.44 13.33 -18.07
N LEU A 77 -2.44 12.58 -18.50
CA LEU A 77 -3.84 12.80 -18.13
C LEU A 77 -4.06 12.45 -16.65
N ILE A 78 -3.57 11.30 -16.20
CA ILE A 78 -3.63 10.87 -14.80
C ILE A 78 -3.00 11.93 -13.91
N TRP A 79 -1.76 12.35 -14.20
CA TRP A 79 -1.07 13.39 -13.43
C TRP A 79 -1.86 14.70 -13.37
N ARG A 80 -2.38 15.17 -14.52
CA ARG A 80 -3.19 16.40 -14.59
C ARG A 80 -4.46 16.29 -13.76
N LEU A 81 -5.19 15.17 -13.90
CA LEU A 81 -6.43 14.95 -13.18
C LEU A 81 -6.19 14.77 -11.68
N SER A 82 -5.15 14.04 -11.26
CA SER A 82 -4.80 13.90 -9.84
C SER A 82 -4.44 15.23 -9.20
N ARG A 83 -3.64 16.07 -9.88
CA ARG A 83 -3.32 17.41 -9.39
C ARG A 83 -4.57 18.29 -9.27
N ASN A 84 -5.47 18.20 -10.24
CA ASN A 84 -6.73 18.93 -10.22
C ASN A 84 -7.65 18.43 -9.11
N ASP A 85 -7.74 17.12 -8.91
CA ASP A 85 -8.52 16.48 -7.84
C ASP A 85 -8.07 16.98 -6.47
N PHE A 86 -6.76 16.93 -6.21
CA PHE A 86 -6.16 17.42 -4.99
C PHE A 86 -6.43 18.91 -4.75
N LYS A 87 -6.20 19.75 -5.76
CA LYS A 87 -6.48 21.19 -5.65
C LYS A 87 -7.96 21.50 -5.44
N LYS A 88 -8.85 20.78 -6.13
CA LYS A 88 -10.30 20.98 -6.05
C LYS A 88 -10.83 20.71 -4.64
N ARG A 89 -10.27 19.70 -3.95
CA ARG A 89 -10.65 19.35 -2.58
C ARG A 89 -10.48 20.52 -1.58
N TYR A 90 -9.54 21.43 -1.85
CA TYR A 90 -9.24 22.56 -0.97
C TYR A 90 -9.50 23.94 -1.61
N ALA A 91 -10.15 23.97 -2.78
CA ALA A 91 -10.46 25.19 -3.50
C ALA A 91 -11.48 26.05 -2.73
N GLY A 92 -11.32 27.37 -2.77
CA GLY A 92 -12.21 28.32 -2.09
C GLY A 92 -11.97 28.47 -0.58
N SER A 93 -10.99 27.77 0.00
CA SER A 93 -10.57 27.94 1.39
C SER A 93 -9.38 28.91 1.51
N TYR A 94 -9.33 29.72 2.59
CA TYR A 94 -8.23 30.67 2.82
C TYR A 94 -6.85 30.00 2.93
N LEU A 95 -6.75 28.85 3.61
CA LEU A 95 -5.48 28.14 3.78
C LEU A 95 -5.15 27.19 2.61
N GLY A 96 -6.09 26.97 1.69
CA GLY A 96 -5.90 26.11 0.52
C GLY A 96 -5.41 24.71 0.89
N THR A 97 -4.40 24.22 0.18
CA THR A 97 -3.86 22.86 0.33
C THR A 97 -3.20 22.58 1.68
N ILE A 98 -2.92 23.61 2.51
CA ILE A 98 -2.40 23.43 3.87
C ILE A 98 -3.40 22.63 4.71
N TRP A 99 -4.70 22.78 4.47
CA TRP A 99 -5.75 21.99 5.11
C TRP A 99 -5.61 20.49 4.92
N ALA A 100 -4.84 20.01 3.93
CA ALA A 100 -4.57 18.59 3.77
C ALA A 100 -3.75 17.99 4.93
N MET A 101 -2.88 18.80 5.54
CA MET A 101 -1.96 18.34 6.59
C MET A 101 -2.52 18.57 7.99
N VAL A 102 -3.45 19.51 8.17
CA VAL A 102 -3.98 19.86 9.49
C VAL A 102 -4.66 18.67 10.18
N PRO A 103 -5.61 17.92 9.56
CA PRO A 103 -6.27 16.80 10.25
C PRO A 103 -5.31 15.68 10.67
N PRO A 104 -4.35 15.21 9.85
CA PRO A 104 -3.33 14.26 10.29
C PRO A 104 -2.49 14.76 11.47
N ILE A 105 -2.04 16.02 11.43
CA ILE A 105 -1.23 16.61 12.51
C ILE A 105 -2.03 16.68 13.82
N VAL A 106 -3.26 17.17 13.77
CA VAL A 106 -4.16 17.23 14.94
C VAL A 106 -4.42 15.82 15.49
N THR A 107 -4.59 14.83 14.61
CA THR A 107 -4.82 13.43 15.02
C THR A 107 -3.59 12.85 15.73
N VAL A 108 -2.38 13.03 15.18
CA VAL A 108 -1.14 12.62 15.85
C VAL A 108 -0.97 13.32 17.19
N ALA A 109 -1.17 14.64 17.24
CA ALA A 109 -1.05 15.42 18.46
C ALA A 109 -2.05 14.96 19.54
N MET A 110 -3.31 14.72 19.16
CA MET A 110 -4.33 14.23 20.07
C MET A 110 -3.97 12.85 20.64
N TYR A 111 -3.60 11.89 19.78
CA TYR A 111 -3.21 10.56 20.25
C TYR A 111 -1.94 10.59 21.10
N TRP A 112 -0.95 11.40 20.73
CA TRP A 112 0.24 11.58 21.56
C TRP A 112 -0.11 12.16 22.93
N VAL A 113 -0.91 13.22 23.01
CA VAL A 113 -1.34 13.79 24.30
C VAL A 113 -2.08 12.76 25.13
N VAL A 114 -3.04 12.03 24.55
CA VAL A 114 -3.85 11.05 25.29
C VAL A 114 -2.99 9.87 25.75
N PHE A 115 -2.30 9.19 24.84
CA PHE A 115 -1.62 7.94 25.18
C PHE A 115 -0.28 8.16 25.91
N ASP A 116 0.50 9.16 25.51
CA ASP A 116 1.80 9.42 26.13
C ASP A 116 1.64 10.30 27.38
N ARG A 117 0.99 11.46 27.26
CA ARG A 117 0.96 12.46 28.35
C ARG A 117 -0.07 12.16 29.44
N ILE A 118 -1.25 11.61 29.09
CA ILE A 118 -2.30 11.29 30.07
C ILE A 118 -2.16 9.86 30.59
N PHE A 119 -2.06 8.87 29.70
CA PHE A 119 -1.96 7.46 30.10
C PHE A 119 -0.53 7.00 30.45
N GLY A 120 0.50 7.79 30.14
CA GLY A 120 1.86 7.46 30.51
C GLY A 120 2.43 6.26 29.77
N SER A 121 2.03 6.02 28.51
CA SER A 121 2.52 4.88 27.72
C SER A 121 4.04 4.86 27.57
N GLY A 122 4.67 6.05 27.58
CA GLY A 122 6.11 6.21 27.54
C GLY A 122 6.78 5.70 26.26
N PRO A 123 8.13 5.66 26.24
CA PRO A 123 8.88 5.10 25.14
C PRO A 123 8.45 3.65 24.83
N GLN A 124 8.48 3.29 23.56
CA GLN A 124 8.11 1.96 23.09
C GLN A 124 9.35 1.11 22.85
N VAL A 125 9.28 -0.17 23.20
CA VAL A 125 10.39 -1.12 23.01
C VAL A 125 10.47 -1.54 21.55
N THR A 126 11.66 -1.36 20.97
CA THR A 126 12.03 -1.77 19.61
C THR A 126 12.37 -3.26 19.55
N TYR A 127 12.46 -3.86 18.36
CA TYR A 127 12.85 -5.27 18.22
C TYR A 127 14.29 -5.55 18.66
N THR A 128 15.15 -4.54 18.62
CA THR A 128 16.56 -4.63 19.02
C THR A 128 16.77 -4.39 20.51
N GLY A 129 15.70 -4.17 21.28
CA GLY A 129 15.76 -3.91 22.73
C GLY A 129 16.06 -2.46 23.11
N GLY A 130 16.18 -1.55 22.13
CA GLY A 130 16.21 -0.11 22.37
C GLY A 130 14.82 0.49 22.61
N GLU A 131 14.78 1.77 22.99
CA GLU A 131 13.53 2.52 23.17
C GLU A 131 13.36 3.55 22.05
N VAL A 132 12.10 3.79 21.65
CA VAL A 132 11.73 4.85 20.70
C VAL A 132 10.65 5.76 21.31
N PRO A 133 10.74 7.09 21.13
CA PRO A 133 9.70 8.00 21.61
C PRO A 133 8.31 7.64 21.07
N TYR A 134 7.28 7.69 21.93
CA TYR A 134 5.92 7.30 21.55
C TYR A 134 5.40 8.05 20.32
N VAL A 135 5.67 9.35 20.21
CA VAL A 135 5.25 10.16 19.06
C VAL A 135 5.86 9.68 17.74
N LEU A 136 7.12 9.21 17.76
CA LEU A 136 7.77 8.67 16.56
C LEU A 136 7.19 7.31 16.19
N PHE A 137 7.01 6.43 17.18
CA PHE A 137 6.33 5.13 17.02
C PHE A 137 4.92 5.28 16.43
N LEU A 138 4.16 6.23 16.97
CA LEU A 138 2.79 6.55 16.59
C LEU A 138 2.74 7.12 15.17
N THR A 139 3.60 8.10 14.86
CA THR A 139 3.63 8.74 13.53
C THR A 139 4.03 7.73 12.46
N ALA A 140 5.02 6.86 12.74
CA ALA A 140 5.45 5.82 11.80
C ALA A 140 4.31 4.84 11.43
N GLY A 141 3.37 4.58 12.36
CA GLY A 141 2.18 3.78 12.07
C GLY A 141 1.03 4.56 11.41
N LEU A 142 0.83 5.82 11.78
CA LEU A 142 -0.28 6.63 11.26
C LEU A 142 -0.07 7.12 9.84
N VAL A 143 1.16 7.38 9.42
CA VAL A 143 1.48 7.85 8.07
C VAL A 143 0.93 6.92 6.98
N PRO A 144 1.28 5.62 6.93
CA PRO A 144 0.69 4.71 5.97
C PRO A 144 -0.83 4.59 6.17
N TRP A 145 -1.30 4.50 7.42
CA TRP A 145 -2.73 4.38 7.69
C TRP A 145 -3.59 5.52 7.14
N PHE A 146 -3.13 6.76 7.23
CA PHE A 146 -3.82 7.92 6.64
C PHE A 146 -3.89 7.82 5.12
N PHE A 147 -2.81 7.40 4.48
CA PHE A 147 -2.79 7.17 3.04
C PHE A 147 -3.75 6.05 2.64
N PHE A 148 -3.68 4.91 3.32
CA PHE A 148 -4.57 3.77 3.10
C PHE A 148 -6.05 4.16 3.19
N SER A 149 -6.45 4.82 4.28
CA SER A 149 -7.84 5.19 4.51
C SER A 149 -8.34 6.22 3.48
N ASP A 150 -7.61 7.31 3.24
CA ASP A 150 -8.02 8.34 2.26
C ASP A 150 -8.06 7.78 0.83
N ALA A 151 -7.06 6.98 0.45
CA ALA A 151 -6.95 6.47 -0.90
C ALA A 151 -7.96 5.35 -1.21
N VAL A 152 -8.27 4.46 -0.25
CA VAL A 152 -9.34 3.46 -0.42
C VAL A 152 -10.71 4.12 -0.52
N MET A 153 -11.00 5.10 0.35
CA MET A 153 -12.28 5.81 0.33
C MET A 153 -12.45 6.63 -0.96
N GLY A 154 -11.44 7.41 -1.34
CA GLY A 154 -11.46 8.18 -2.60
C GLY A 154 -11.44 7.28 -3.84
N GLY A 155 -10.70 6.17 -3.79
CA GLY A 155 -10.66 5.17 -4.86
C GLY A 155 -12.02 4.52 -5.10
N MET A 156 -12.73 4.16 -4.03
CA MET A 156 -14.09 3.63 -4.06
C MET A 156 -15.08 4.60 -4.71
N THR A 157 -15.05 5.89 -4.36
CA THR A 157 -16.00 6.88 -4.92
C THR A 157 -15.63 7.40 -6.31
N SER A 158 -14.46 6.99 -6.84
CA SER A 158 -13.89 7.53 -8.08
C SER A 158 -14.83 7.50 -9.29
N LEU A 159 -15.57 6.41 -9.52
CA LEU A 159 -16.49 6.30 -10.67
C LEU A 159 -17.70 7.23 -10.52
N MET A 160 -18.22 7.39 -9.29
CA MET A 160 -19.37 8.25 -9.01
C MET A 160 -18.99 9.73 -9.20
N GLU A 161 -17.85 10.15 -8.67
CA GLU A 161 -17.40 11.54 -8.75
C GLU A 161 -17.01 11.97 -10.17
N TYR A 162 -16.49 11.04 -10.97
CA TYR A 162 -16.10 11.29 -12.36
C TYR A 162 -17.15 10.84 -13.39
N ASN A 163 -18.39 10.55 -12.96
CA ASN A 163 -19.50 10.14 -13.83
C ASN A 163 -19.68 11.06 -15.07
N TYR A 164 -19.46 12.36 -14.92
CA TYR A 164 -19.51 13.35 -16.01
C TYR A 164 -18.48 13.10 -17.13
N LEU A 165 -17.30 12.54 -16.83
CA LEU A 165 -16.30 12.15 -17.82
C LEU A 165 -16.68 10.82 -18.49
N VAL A 166 -17.29 9.91 -17.73
CA VAL A 166 -17.66 8.58 -18.20
C VAL A 166 -18.75 8.65 -19.27
N LYS A 167 -19.72 9.56 -19.12
CA LYS A 167 -20.88 9.68 -20.03
C LYS A 167 -20.63 10.47 -21.31
N LYS A 168 -19.61 11.34 -21.38
CA LYS A 168 -19.49 12.36 -22.43
C LYS A 168 -18.29 12.20 -23.38
N VAL A 169 -17.31 11.38 -23.03
CA VAL A 169 -16.09 11.18 -23.83
C VAL A 169 -15.77 9.69 -23.85
N VAL A 170 -15.12 9.18 -24.90
CA VAL A 170 -14.57 7.80 -24.94
C VAL A 170 -13.42 7.71 -23.92
N PHE A 171 -13.78 7.65 -22.64
CA PHE A 171 -12.87 7.77 -21.51
C PHE A 171 -12.61 6.39 -20.92
N LYS A 172 -11.34 6.08 -20.66
CA LYS A 172 -10.96 4.80 -20.04
C LYS A 172 -11.27 4.84 -18.55
N VAL A 173 -12.45 4.37 -18.15
CA VAL A 173 -12.90 4.32 -16.73
C VAL A 173 -11.92 3.63 -15.78
N SER A 174 -11.05 2.75 -16.28
CA SER A 174 -9.97 2.10 -15.52
C SER A 174 -8.98 3.09 -14.90
N ILE A 175 -8.84 4.31 -15.43
CA ILE A 175 -7.88 5.28 -14.88
C ILE A 175 -8.42 6.08 -13.68
N LEU A 176 -9.73 6.03 -13.42
CA LEU A 176 -10.38 6.85 -12.39
C LEU A 176 -9.93 6.49 -10.96
N PRO A 177 -9.85 5.21 -10.54
CA PRO A 177 -9.31 4.86 -9.23
C PRO A 177 -7.87 5.33 -9.06
N ILE A 178 -7.05 5.19 -10.11
CA ILE A 178 -5.64 5.61 -10.10
C ILE A 178 -5.51 7.11 -9.83
N ILE A 179 -6.37 7.92 -10.45
CA ILE A 179 -6.37 9.38 -10.26
C ILE A 179 -6.52 9.73 -8.78
N LYS A 180 -7.47 9.09 -8.10
CA LYS A 180 -7.79 9.31 -6.68
C LYS A 180 -6.67 8.83 -5.76
N VAL A 181 -6.15 7.63 -5.98
CA VAL A 181 -5.03 7.07 -5.20
C VAL A 181 -3.76 7.92 -5.39
N THR A 182 -3.49 8.40 -6.61
CA THR A 182 -2.37 9.33 -6.89
C THR A 182 -2.59 10.71 -6.25
N ALA A 183 -3.83 11.18 -6.14
CA ALA A 183 -4.11 12.44 -5.45
C ALA A 183 -3.86 12.34 -3.94
N ALA A 184 -4.26 11.22 -3.30
CA ALA A 184 -3.98 10.95 -1.89
C ALA A 184 -2.46 10.82 -1.61
N MET A 185 -1.70 10.32 -2.58
CA MET A 185 -0.23 10.23 -2.51
C MET A 185 0.44 11.59 -2.24
N PHE A 186 -0.15 12.72 -2.65
CA PHE A 186 0.43 14.04 -2.35
C PHE A 186 0.45 14.35 -0.85
N VAL A 187 -0.61 13.98 -0.13
CA VAL A 187 -0.67 14.12 1.33
C VAL A 187 0.30 13.14 1.98
N HIS A 188 0.32 11.90 1.49
CA HIS A 188 1.21 10.86 1.96
C HIS A 188 2.69 11.25 1.89
N ILE A 189 3.14 11.76 0.74
CA ILE A 189 4.53 12.22 0.57
C ILE A 189 4.84 13.35 1.55
N GLY A 190 3.96 14.34 1.69
CA GLY A 190 4.19 15.43 2.64
C GLY A 190 4.26 14.94 4.08
N PHE A 191 3.40 14.01 4.48
CA PHE A 191 3.38 13.47 5.84
C PHE A 191 4.52 12.46 6.10
N SER A 192 5.00 11.77 5.08
CA SER A 192 6.22 10.96 5.13
C SER A 192 7.47 11.83 5.35
N VAL A 193 7.52 13.04 4.77
CA VAL A 193 8.56 14.01 5.08
C VAL A 193 8.46 14.46 6.54
N VAL A 194 7.25 14.74 7.05
CA VAL A 194 7.04 15.07 8.47
C VAL A 194 7.53 13.93 9.39
N LEU A 195 7.25 12.67 9.06
CA LEU A 195 7.76 11.51 9.79
C LEU A 195 9.29 11.51 9.87
N VAL A 196 9.97 11.73 8.74
CA VAL A 196 11.43 11.78 8.68
C VAL A 196 11.98 12.97 9.50
N LEU A 197 11.32 14.12 9.47
CA LEU A 197 11.71 15.28 10.27
C LEU A 197 11.56 15.02 11.77
N ILE A 198 10.46 14.40 12.20
CA ILE A 198 10.25 13.97 13.60
C ILE A 198 11.35 12.98 14.00
N ALA A 199 11.63 11.97 13.16
CA ALA A 199 12.69 11.01 13.41
C ALA A 199 14.05 11.69 13.62
N ALA A 200 14.43 12.60 12.72
CA ALA A 200 15.68 13.34 12.80
C ALA A 200 15.76 14.22 14.06
N PHE A 201 14.66 14.86 14.47
CA PHE A 201 14.59 15.66 15.71
C PHE A 201 14.89 14.82 16.96
N TYR A 202 14.49 13.55 16.97
CA TYR A 202 14.77 12.60 18.05
C TYR A 202 16.10 11.84 17.90
N GLY A 203 16.96 12.24 16.95
CA GLY A 203 18.27 11.62 16.73
C GLY A 203 18.28 10.42 15.78
N TYR A 204 17.13 10.05 15.20
CA TYR A 204 17.03 9.02 14.17
C TYR A 204 17.21 9.65 12.79
N THR A 205 18.45 9.86 12.37
CA THR A 205 18.76 10.45 11.06
C THR A 205 18.47 9.48 9.92
N PRO A 206 18.09 9.95 8.71
CA PRO A 206 17.91 9.10 7.54
C PRO A 206 19.12 8.21 7.28
N THR A 207 18.89 6.92 7.13
CA THR A 207 19.91 5.92 6.79
C THR A 207 19.58 5.27 5.45
N VAL A 208 20.41 4.31 5.01
CA VAL A 208 20.11 3.49 3.83
C VAL A 208 18.76 2.76 3.95
N TYR A 209 18.33 2.43 5.17
CA TYR A 209 17.04 1.79 5.44
C TYR A 209 15.85 2.70 5.17
N THR A 210 16.02 4.02 5.26
CA THR A 210 14.96 5.00 4.98
C THR A 210 14.52 4.97 3.51
N LEU A 211 15.36 4.46 2.60
CA LEU A 211 14.97 4.18 1.22
C LEU A 211 13.81 3.17 1.12
N GLN A 212 13.63 2.32 2.12
CA GLN A 212 12.53 1.37 2.17
C GLN A 212 11.17 2.07 2.31
N LEU A 213 11.10 3.35 2.71
CA LEU A 213 9.86 4.12 2.65
C LEU A 213 9.29 4.14 1.23
N PHE A 214 10.14 4.23 0.20
CA PHE A 214 9.70 4.14 -1.20
C PHE A 214 9.14 2.76 -1.54
N TYR A 215 9.80 1.69 -1.05
CA TYR A 215 9.35 0.32 -1.25
C TYR A 215 7.99 0.08 -0.57
N TYR A 216 7.84 0.41 0.71
CA TYR A 216 6.60 0.22 1.45
C TYR A 216 5.47 1.11 0.93
N THR A 217 5.77 2.35 0.53
CA THR A 217 4.80 3.21 -0.15
C THR A 217 4.34 2.59 -1.47
N PHE A 218 5.25 1.97 -2.24
CA PHE A 218 4.89 1.27 -3.47
C PHE A 218 4.02 0.04 -3.19
N CYS A 219 4.39 -0.79 -2.21
CA CYS A 219 3.59 -1.92 -1.75
C CYS A 219 2.16 -1.49 -1.42
N GLU A 220 2.04 -0.47 -0.58
CA GLU A 220 0.77 0.10 -0.14
C GLU A 220 -0.04 0.67 -1.30
N TYR A 221 0.57 1.45 -2.19
CA TYR A 221 -0.07 2.00 -3.37
C TYR A 221 -0.69 0.91 -4.26
N VAL A 222 0.06 -0.18 -4.49
CA VAL A 222 -0.41 -1.32 -5.28
C VAL A 222 -1.57 -2.02 -4.56
N PHE A 223 -1.45 -2.31 -3.26
CA PHE A 223 -2.52 -2.92 -2.47
C PHE A 223 -3.82 -2.11 -2.48
N ILE A 224 -3.71 -0.78 -2.27
CA ILE A 224 -4.84 0.15 -2.33
C ILE A 224 -5.50 0.14 -3.70
N LEU A 225 -4.73 0.12 -4.78
CA LEU A 225 -5.31 0.05 -6.13
C LEU A 225 -6.16 -1.21 -6.31
N GLY A 226 -5.69 -2.37 -5.85
CA GLY A 226 -6.46 -3.61 -5.89
C GLY A 226 -7.80 -3.48 -5.17
N LEU A 227 -7.80 -2.91 -3.95
CA LEU A 227 -9.03 -2.64 -3.20
C LEU A 227 -9.93 -1.63 -3.93
N SER A 228 -9.35 -0.56 -4.46
CA SER A 228 -10.07 0.52 -5.13
C SER A 228 -10.79 0.03 -6.38
N TYR A 229 -10.16 -0.83 -7.19
CA TYR A 229 -10.81 -1.42 -8.37
C TYR A 229 -12.02 -2.30 -8.01
N ALA A 230 -11.92 -3.10 -6.95
CA ALA A 230 -13.05 -3.91 -6.50
C ALA A 230 -14.18 -3.01 -5.96
N THR A 231 -13.84 -2.14 -5.00
CA THR A 231 -14.82 -1.33 -4.28
C THR A 231 -15.51 -0.31 -5.19
N CYS A 232 -14.78 0.35 -6.10
CA CYS A 232 -15.38 1.32 -7.02
C CYS A 232 -16.39 0.70 -7.99
N ALA A 233 -16.18 -0.56 -8.38
CA ALA A 233 -17.13 -1.26 -9.24
C ALA A 233 -18.37 -1.72 -8.47
N ILE A 234 -18.19 -2.21 -7.23
CA ILE A 234 -19.29 -2.74 -6.41
C ILE A 234 -20.19 -1.62 -5.87
N VAL A 235 -19.62 -0.49 -5.44
CA VAL A 235 -20.37 0.60 -4.81
C VAL A 235 -21.44 1.22 -5.71
N LEU A 236 -21.27 1.12 -7.04
CA LEU A 236 -22.28 1.57 -8.01
C LEU A 236 -23.60 0.79 -7.87
N PHE A 237 -23.53 -0.50 -7.52
CA PHE A 237 -24.69 -1.38 -7.36
C PHE A 237 -25.13 -1.50 -5.90
N PHE A 238 -24.20 -1.34 -4.95
CA PHE A 238 -24.45 -1.45 -3.52
C PHE A 238 -23.90 -0.23 -2.77
N ARG A 239 -24.73 0.81 -2.63
CA ARG A 239 -24.31 2.10 -2.05
C ARG A 239 -23.91 2.01 -0.58
N ASP A 240 -24.47 1.07 0.17
CA ASP A 240 -24.14 0.84 1.59
C ASP A 240 -22.69 0.37 1.79
N LEU A 241 -22.00 -0.05 0.72
CA LEU A 241 -20.57 -0.34 0.77
C LEU A 241 -19.77 0.85 1.31
N GLN A 242 -20.18 2.09 1.06
CA GLN A 242 -19.46 3.27 1.57
C GLN A 242 -19.44 3.31 3.10
N ASN A 243 -20.60 3.10 3.71
CA ASN A 243 -20.74 3.06 5.17
C ASN A 243 -19.98 1.88 5.75
N LEU A 244 -20.09 0.70 5.12
CA LEU A 244 -19.38 -0.50 5.55
C LEU A 244 -17.86 -0.32 5.52
N VAL A 245 -17.31 0.22 4.42
CA VAL A 245 -15.87 0.47 4.30
C VAL A 245 -15.41 1.52 5.30
N SER A 246 -16.21 2.57 5.56
CA SER A 246 -15.89 3.56 6.59
C SER A 246 -15.78 2.94 7.99
N ILE A 247 -16.69 2.03 8.34
CA ILE A 247 -16.63 1.28 9.60
C ILE A 247 -15.40 0.38 9.64
N ILE A 248 -15.09 -0.31 8.54
CA ILE A 248 -13.90 -1.14 8.42
C ILE A 248 -12.62 -0.32 8.61
N MET A 249 -12.53 0.90 8.06
CA MET A 249 -11.40 1.79 8.32
C MET A 249 -11.32 2.14 9.80
N GLN A 250 -12.44 2.55 10.41
CA GLN A 250 -12.44 2.91 11.84
C GLN A 250 -11.96 1.75 12.73
N VAL A 251 -12.46 0.53 12.53
CA VAL A 251 -12.05 -0.66 13.29
C VAL A 251 -10.64 -1.11 12.90
N GLY A 252 -10.28 -1.03 11.62
CA GLY A 252 -9.01 -1.47 11.06
C GLY A 252 -7.81 -0.73 11.65
N MET A 253 -7.99 0.54 12.02
CA MET A 253 -6.96 1.31 12.72
C MET A 253 -6.56 0.69 14.06
N TRP A 254 -7.54 0.17 14.81
CA TRP A 254 -7.30 -0.50 16.09
C TRP A 254 -6.83 -1.94 15.94
N ALA A 255 -7.30 -2.62 14.90
CA ALA A 255 -6.88 -3.99 14.57
C ALA A 255 -5.43 -4.09 14.05
N THR A 256 -4.89 -2.97 13.53
CA THR A 256 -3.49 -2.85 13.10
C THR A 256 -2.67 -2.31 14.29
N PRO A 257 -1.42 -2.76 14.49
CA PRO A 257 -0.57 -2.28 15.61
C PRO A 257 -0.05 -0.85 15.37
N ILE A 258 -0.95 0.13 15.23
CA ILE A 258 -0.63 1.54 15.02
C ILE A 258 -0.45 2.25 16.36
N LEU A 259 -1.50 2.20 17.19
CA LEU A 259 -1.54 2.85 18.51
C LEU A 259 -0.84 2.05 19.61
N TRP A 260 -0.60 0.77 19.34
CA TRP A 260 -0.06 -0.21 20.29
C TRP A 260 0.99 -1.08 19.60
N ASN A 261 1.93 -1.62 20.38
CA ASN A 261 3.09 -2.35 19.89
C ASN A 261 2.81 -3.85 19.79
N ILE A 262 3.09 -4.47 18.65
CA ILE A 262 2.88 -5.92 18.45
C ILE A 262 3.74 -6.79 19.40
N ASN A 263 4.84 -6.24 19.92
CA ASN A 263 5.73 -6.95 20.85
C ASN A 263 5.13 -7.15 22.24
N THR A 264 4.14 -6.34 22.64
CA THR A 264 3.47 -6.50 23.95
C THR A 264 2.39 -7.59 23.92
N LEU A 265 1.98 -8.04 22.74
CA LEU A 265 1.05 -9.16 22.60
C LEU A 265 1.71 -10.50 22.96
N ARG A 266 0.92 -11.40 23.55
CA ARG A 266 1.32 -12.81 23.72
C ARG A 266 1.61 -13.47 22.36
N GLU A 267 2.63 -14.30 22.29
CA GLU A 267 3.11 -14.96 21.06
C GLU A 267 2.00 -15.67 20.27
N LYS A 268 1.02 -16.28 20.95
CA LYS A 268 -0.13 -16.96 20.33
C LYS A 268 -0.96 -16.04 19.41
N TYR A 269 -1.05 -14.75 19.72
CA TYR A 269 -1.90 -13.81 18.98
C TYR A 269 -1.17 -13.08 17.86
N LYS A 270 0.16 -12.99 17.90
CA LYS A 270 0.97 -12.29 16.90
C LYS A 270 0.71 -12.80 15.46
N PRO A 271 0.57 -14.11 15.19
CA PRO A 271 0.28 -14.61 13.85
C PRO A 271 -1.02 -14.06 13.26
N PHE A 272 -2.08 -13.93 14.07
CA PHE A 272 -3.38 -13.43 13.60
C PHE A 272 -3.33 -11.95 13.20
N ILE A 273 -2.60 -11.14 13.96
CA ILE A 273 -2.38 -9.73 13.64
C ILE A 273 -1.51 -9.59 12.37
N LYS A 274 -0.53 -10.47 12.19
CA LYS A 274 0.31 -10.52 10.99
C LYS A 274 -0.42 -10.95 9.72
N LEU A 275 -1.64 -11.51 9.81
CA LEU A 275 -2.49 -11.77 8.64
C LEU A 275 -3.07 -10.49 8.04
N ASN A 276 -3.17 -9.40 8.80
CA ASN A 276 -3.58 -8.12 8.23
C ASN A 276 -2.44 -7.55 7.36
N PRO A 277 -2.64 -7.34 6.04
CA PRO A 277 -1.59 -6.80 5.16
C PRO A 277 -1.09 -5.42 5.60
N MET A 278 -1.91 -4.61 6.27
CA MET A 278 -1.48 -3.32 6.80
C MET A 278 -0.48 -3.44 7.95
N THR A 279 -0.46 -4.57 8.68
CA THR A 279 0.58 -4.83 9.68
C THR A 279 1.97 -4.88 9.05
N TYR A 280 2.10 -5.50 7.87
CA TYR A 280 3.38 -5.53 7.16
C TYR A 280 3.85 -4.13 6.73
N ILE A 281 2.93 -3.27 6.31
CA ILE A 281 3.24 -1.90 5.91
C ILE A 281 3.62 -1.07 7.13
N VAL A 282 2.81 -1.07 8.19
CA VAL A 282 3.08 -0.30 9.43
C VAL A 282 4.42 -0.69 10.05
N GLU A 283 4.70 -1.98 10.21
CA GLU A 283 5.99 -2.45 10.70
C GLU A 283 7.12 -2.10 9.73
N GLY A 284 6.85 -2.11 8.42
CA GLY A 284 7.80 -1.67 7.40
C GLY A 284 8.23 -0.21 7.52
N TYR A 285 7.31 0.70 7.82
CA TYR A 285 7.65 2.11 8.06
C TYR A 285 8.50 2.26 9.32
N ARG A 286 8.21 1.49 10.38
CA ARG A 286 9.05 1.44 11.60
C ARG A 286 10.45 0.92 11.29
N SER A 287 10.55 -0.12 10.47
CA SER A 287 11.83 -0.68 10.03
C SER A 287 12.65 0.27 9.15
N ALA A 288 11.99 1.04 8.31
CA ALA A 288 12.64 2.04 7.48
C ALA A 288 13.17 3.25 8.28
N VAL A 289 12.51 3.59 9.40
CA VAL A 289 12.83 4.81 10.16
C VAL A 289 13.77 4.55 11.33
N TYR A 290 13.55 3.50 12.12
CA TYR A 290 14.33 3.30 13.36
C TYR A 290 14.73 1.85 13.67
N GLU A 291 14.02 0.81 13.23
CA GLU A 291 14.47 -0.59 13.53
C GLU A 291 15.67 -1.03 12.67
N GLN A 292 15.88 -0.40 11.51
CA GLN A 292 17.00 -0.69 10.61
C GLN A 292 17.05 -2.15 10.16
N GLN A 293 15.89 -2.71 9.81
CA GLN A 293 15.76 -4.06 9.27
C GLN A 293 15.29 -4.00 7.82
N TRP A 294 15.86 -4.82 6.96
CA TRP A 294 15.45 -4.89 5.56
C TRP A 294 14.21 -5.75 5.34
N PHE A 295 13.40 -5.39 4.35
CA PHE A 295 12.16 -6.09 4.03
C PHE A 295 12.34 -7.59 3.71
N TRP A 296 13.53 -8.00 3.26
CA TRP A 296 13.85 -9.40 2.99
C TRP A 296 14.16 -10.21 4.25
N GLU A 297 14.54 -9.57 5.36
CA GLU A 297 14.71 -10.24 6.66
C GLU A 297 13.36 -10.77 7.15
N HIS A 298 12.27 -10.07 6.83
CA HIS A 298 10.88 -10.49 7.03
C HIS A 298 10.31 -11.27 5.84
N PHE A 299 11.06 -12.26 5.33
CA PHE A 299 10.73 -13.02 4.14
C PHE A 299 9.27 -13.54 4.10
N TYR A 300 8.79 -14.15 5.19
CA TYR A 300 7.43 -14.70 5.25
C TYR A 300 6.34 -13.62 5.15
N SER A 301 6.49 -12.51 5.88
CA SER A 301 5.53 -11.40 5.86
C SER A 301 5.53 -10.68 4.51
N SER A 302 6.71 -10.45 3.93
CA SER A 302 6.86 -9.85 2.60
C SER A 302 6.18 -10.70 1.53
N THR A 303 6.45 -12.01 1.53
CA THR A 303 5.89 -12.88 0.51
C THR A 303 4.38 -13.06 0.69
N TYR A 304 3.91 -13.23 1.93
CA TYR A 304 2.49 -13.24 2.25
C TYR A 304 1.77 -11.99 1.71
N PHE A 305 2.30 -10.81 1.98
CA PHE A 305 1.73 -9.54 1.51
C PHE A 305 1.58 -9.51 -0.01
N TRP A 306 2.61 -9.89 -0.75
CA TRP A 306 2.58 -9.87 -2.22
C TRP A 306 1.63 -10.92 -2.80
N ILE A 307 1.52 -12.11 -2.19
CA ILE A 307 0.52 -13.11 -2.59
C ILE A 307 -0.89 -12.56 -2.41
N VAL A 308 -1.21 -12.01 -1.23
CA VAL A 308 -2.53 -11.44 -0.94
C VAL A 308 -2.84 -10.29 -1.90
N THR A 309 -1.87 -9.42 -2.15
CA THR A 309 -2.01 -8.30 -3.09
C THR A 309 -2.25 -8.79 -4.52
N ALA A 310 -1.52 -9.81 -4.98
CA ALA A 310 -1.72 -10.40 -6.31
C ALA A 310 -3.11 -11.05 -6.45
N LEU A 311 -3.53 -11.83 -5.45
CA LEU A 311 -4.87 -12.44 -5.42
C LEU A 311 -5.96 -11.36 -5.45
N LEU A 312 -5.79 -10.30 -4.67
CA LEU A 312 -6.71 -9.16 -4.65
C LEU A 312 -6.79 -8.48 -6.03
N PHE A 313 -5.68 -8.33 -6.76
CA PHE A 313 -5.71 -7.81 -8.12
C PHE A 313 -6.45 -8.71 -9.10
N VAL A 314 -6.29 -10.02 -9.00
CA VAL A 314 -7.03 -10.97 -9.84
C VAL A 314 -8.52 -10.86 -9.57
N VAL A 315 -8.92 -10.88 -8.30
CA VAL A 315 -10.34 -10.77 -7.88
C VAL A 315 -10.93 -9.43 -8.30
N SER A 316 -10.25 -8.32 -8.02
CA SER A 316 -10.72 -6.98 -8.39
C SER A 316 -10.84 -6.80 -9.90
N ALA A 317 -9.88 -7.31 -10.69
CA ALA A 317 -9.95 -7.27 -12.15
C ALA A 317 -11.12 -8.10 -12.70
N LEU A 318 -11.42 -9.26 -12.10
CA LEU A 318 -12.58 -10.08 -12.45
C LEU A 318 -13.89 -9.34 -12.19
N ILE A 319 -14.04 -8.75 -11.00
CA ILE A 319 -15.20 -7.96 -10.60
C ILE A 319 -15.37 -6.77 -11.55
N PHE A 320 -14.32 -5.97 -11.73
CA PHE A 320 -14.35 -4.78 -12.57
C PHE A 320 -14.72 -5.13 -14.02
N LYS A 321 -14.12 -6.18 -14.60
CA LYS A 321 -14.45 -6.62 -15.97
C LYS A 321 -15.90 -7.08 -16.10
N LYS A 322 -16.42 -7.81 -15.11
CA LYS A 322 -17.80 -8.32 -15.12
C LYS A 322 -18.82 -7.18 -15.01
N LEU A 323 -18.54 -6.17 -14.19
CA LEU A 323 -19.47 -5.06 -13.93
C LEU A 323 -19.37 -3.92 -14.94
N LYS A 324 -18.21 -3.73 -15.60
CA LYS A 324 -17.94 -2.63 -16.53
C LYS A 324 -18.99 -2.40 -17.61
N PRO A 325 -19.58 -3.42 -18.27
CA PRO A 325 -20.61 -3.19 -19.30
C PRO A 325 -21.86 -2.49 -18.78
N MET A 326 -22.22 -2.72 -17.51
CA MET A 326 -23.43 -2.17 -16.88
C MET A 326 -23.20 -0.78 -16.28
N PHE A 327 -21.98 -0.27 -16.32
CA PHE A 327 -21.63 1.03 -15.74
C PHE A 327 -22.43 2.18 -16.35
N ALA A 328 -22.69 2.14 -17.66
CA ALA A 328 -23.45 3.19 -18.33
C ALA A 328 -24.93 3.25 -17.91
N ASP A 329 -25.51 2.13 -17.48
CA ASP A 329 -26.93 2.03 -17.12
C ASP A 329 -27.19 2.47 -15.67
N VAL A 330 -26.20 2.29 -14.79
CA VAL A 330 -26.33 2.53 -13.34
C VAL A 330 -25.80 3.90 -12.91
N MET A 331 -24.88 4.48 -13.70
CA MET A 331 -24.38 5.83 -13.52
C MET A 331 -25.30 6.85 -14.17
#